data_AF-A0A2E7VNG3-F1
#
_entry.id   AF-A0A2E7VNG3-F1
#
_cell.length_a   1.000
_cell.length_b   1.000
_cell.length_c   1.000
_cell.angle_alpha   90.00
_cell.angle_beta   90.00
_cell.angle_gamma   90.00
#
_symmetry.space_group_name_H-M   'P 1'
#
loop_
_entity.id
_entity.type
_entity.pdbx_description
1 polymer ?
#
loop_
_entity_poly.entity_id
_entity_poly.type
_entity_poly.pdbx_seq_one_letter_code
_entity_poly.pdbx_strand_id
1 'polypeptide(L)'
;MWSGDQSSRLYALSRFVDVYPTITKPERHVRFNEKMWTTTFVLIIYFAMTNVMLFGLSGQALDLFSGFRSIMAGASGTIMHLGIGPIVTGSIIMQLFAGAKIIRLDLSNSEDKAMYQGVQKLLVLIMIPIESIPQTYGFLDPSEWLIDAYGLGWANFVIVAQLFAGSYLVFLLDELVSKWGIGSGISLFIAAGVAQSTFVGTLSPLATTTGAPYSIQNPPSGTLPMIFYMFRESSNYEMIQANGFEVMLLTHVNPVAALVSSIIVFLVVAYAESSKLELPLTHGKVRGHRGKYPIRLVYASNIPVILMAALLANINMFTLLFWSHPTLSQTPILGQNGWMSASAFIGTYEPGQTTASGGFAWYASMVNGVNDWLIPLLNQQGDVFGHSLTQIMVHVVFYVALMTVGSMVFAKFWIDTTNMGTKDVAKQIERTGMQIPGFRKNPKVLEKILENYIPPVTYFSGAFVGLLAAGADLLGTVGNATGTGLLLAVGIILRTYEQIQKEQAMEMHPMIRQFFGAE
;
A
#
# COMPACT_ATOMS: atom_id res chain seq x y z
N MET A 1 28.00 -28.60 11.32
CA MET A 1 27.56 -28.97 9.95
C MET A 1 26.15 -29.50 10.07
N TRP A 2 25.16 -28.80 9.53
CA TRP A 2 23.76 -29.19 9.63
C TRP A 2 23.39 -29.91 8.33
N SER A 3 23.17 -31.22 8.38
CA SER A 3 22.73 -32.03 7.24
C SER A 3 21.34 -32.61 7.51
N GLY A 4 20.39 -32.31 6.63
CA GLY A 4 19.04 -32.87 6.62
C GLY A 4 18.04 -31.86 6.05
N ASP A 5 17.09 -32.34 5.25
CA ASP A 5 15.95 -31.59 4.67
C ASP A 5 14.96 -31.03 5.73
N GLN A 6 15.39 -30.81 6.99
CA GLN A 6 14.53 -30.47 8.13
C GLN A 6 15.12 -29.46 9.14
N SER A 7 15.89 -28.46 8.72
CA SER A 7 16.01 -27.27 9.58
C SER A 7 16.30 -26.03 8.75
N SER A 8 15.24 -25.41 8.27
CA SER A 8 15.30 -23.98 7.96
C SER A 8 15.86 -23.27 9.21
N ARG A 9 16.83 -22.36 9.02
CA ARG A 9 17.43 -21.56 10.13
C ARG A 9 16.37 -20.82 10.96
N LEU A 10 15.13 -20.72 10.48
CA LEU A 10 13.99 -20.15 11.18
C LEU A 10 13.50 -20.99 12.36
N TYR A 11 13.73 -22.30 12.39
CA TYR A 11 13.37 -23.13 13.54
C TYR A 11 14.13 -22.75 14.82
N ALA A 12 15.25 -22.01 14.71
CA ALA A 12 15.93 -21.41 15.85
C ALA A 12 15.09 -20.32 16.55
N LEU A 13 14.11 -19.73 15.85
CA LEU A 13 13.21 -18.70 16.37
C LEU A 13 11.89 -19.27 16.92
N SER A 14 11.68 -20.58 16.86
CA SER A 14 10.45 -21.25 17.33
C SER A 14 10.07 -20.85 18.76
N ARG A 15 11.06 -20.77 19.65
CA ARG A 15 10.88 -20.39 21.06
C ARG A 15 10.30 -18.99 21.26
N PHE A 16 10.53 -18.08 20.31
CA PHE A 16 9.93 -16.73 20.35
C PHE A 16 8.56 -16.69 19.66
N VAL A 17 8.33 -17.54 18.67
CA VAL A 17 7.05 -17.67 17.97
C VAL A 17 5.95 -18.20 18.91
N ASP A 18 6.27 -19.19 19.75
CA ASP A 18 5.28 -19.86 20.62
C ASP A 18 4.83 -19.02 21.82
N VAL A 19 5.60 -18.00 22.21
CA VAL A 19 5.31 -17.15 23.39
C VAL A 19 4.46 -15.92 23.02
N TYR A 20 4.30 -15.65 21.73
CA TYR A 20 3.70 -14.40 21.26
C TYR A 20 2.16 -14.39 21.39
N PRO A 21 1.55 -13.31 21.91
CA PRO A 21 0.10 -13.18 21.97
C PRO A 21 -0.50 -13.11 20.55
N THR A 22 -1.18 -14.19 20.15
CA THR A 22 -1.88 -14.26 18.86
C THR A 22 -3.38 -14.32 19.09
N ILE A 23 -4.13 -13.69 18.19
CA ILE A 23 -5.60 -13.79 18.24
C ILE A 23 -5.97 -15.24 17.90
N THR A 24 -6.74 -15.92 18.75
CA THR A 24 -7.16 -17.29 18.45
C THR A 24 -8.14 -17.29 17.28
N LYS A 25 -8.02 -18.30 16.41
CA LYS A 25 -9.04 -18.51 15.36
C LYS A 25 -10.34 -18.96 16.03
N PRO A 26 -11.50 -18.52 15.54
CA PRO A 26 -12.77 -18.93 16.11
C PRO A 26 -12.97 -20.45 16.01
N GLU A 27 -13.34 -21.09 17.11
CA GLU A 27 -13.63 -22.54 17.17
C GLU A 27 -14.95 -22.90 16.46
N ARG A 28 -15.84 -21.91 16.32
CA ARG A 28 -17.13 -22.02 15.64
C ARG A 28 -17.12 -21.20 14.35
N HIS A 29 -17.97 -21.59 13.39
CA HIS A 29 -18.30 -20.73 12.26
C HIS A 29 -18.92 -19.40 12.72
N VAL A 30 -18.24 -18.28 12.45
CA VAL A 30 -18.71 -16.93 12.73
C VAL A 30 -19.77 -16.54 11.72
N ARG A 31 -20.92 -16.03 12.19
CA ARG A 31 -22.02 -15.61 11.31
C ARG A 31 -21.64 -14.36 10.52
N PHE A 32 -22.21 -14.14 9.34
CA PHE A 32 -21.96 -12.99 8.49
C PHE A 32 -22.16 -11.67 9.24
N ASN A 33 -23.25 -11.54 9.99
CA ASN A 33 -23.52 -10.33 10.78
C ASN A 33 -22.44 -10.09 11.85
N GLU A 34 -21.89 -11.14 12.47
CA GLU A 34 -20.80 -11.04 13.45
C GLU A 34 -19.50 -10.61 12.76
N LYS A 35 -19.20 -11.17 11.58
CA LYS A 35 -18.03 -10.77 10.78
C LYS A 35 -18.13 -9.32 10.32
N MET A 36 -19.30 -8.93 9.82
CA MET A 36 -19.55 -7.57 9.34
C MET A 36 -19.43 -6.56 10.49
N TRP A 37 -20.01 -6.84 11.66
CA TRP A 37 -19.85 -6.00 12.85
C TRP A 37 -18.39 -5.90 13.30
N THR A 38 -17.64 -7.00 13.26
CA THR A 38 -16.21 -7.00 13.60
C THR A 38 -15.42 -6.09 12.64
N THR A 39 -15.66 -6.23 11.33
CA THR A 39 -15.04 -5.38 10.31
C THR A 39 -15.40 -3.90 10.49
N THR A 40 -16.67 -3.58 10.73
CA THR A 40 -17.12 -2.19 10.99
C THR A 40 -16.54 -1.63 12.28
N PHE A 41 -16.49 -2.42 13.35
CA PHE A 41 -15.92 -2.01 14.63
C PHE A 41 -14.42 -1.68 14.51
N VAL A 42 -13.67 -2.49 13.78
CA VAL A 42 -12.25 -2.24 13.50
C VAL A 42 -12.06 -0.96 12.68
N LEU A 43 -12.92 -0.69 11.69
CA LEU A 43 -12.90 0.58 10.94
C LEU A 43 -13.13 1.80 11.85
N ILE A 44 -14.06 1.71 12.78
CA ILE A 44 -14.34 2.80 13.74
C ILE A 44 -13.09 3.06 14.60
N ILE A 45 -12.45 2.02 15.11
CA ILE A 45 -11.21 2.17 15.88
C ILE A 45 -10.10 2.78 15.02
N TYR A 46 -9.94 2.32 13.77
CA TYR A 46 -8.97 2.88 12.84
C TYR A 46 -9.17 4.40 12.66
N PHE A 47 -10.40 4.85 12.38
CA PHE A 47 -10.68 6.28 12.25
C PHE A 47 -10.52 7.05 13.56
N ALA A 48 -10.81 6.45 14.71
CA ALA A 48 -10.52 7.08 15.99
C ALA A 48 -9.00 7.28 16.17
N MET A 49 -8.19 6.27 15.87
CA MET A 49 -6.74 6.32 16.01
C MET A 49 -6.08 7.34 15.05
N THR A 50 -6.62 7.53 13.85
CA THR A 50 -6.11 8.55 12.90
C THR A 50 -6.42 9.98 13.32
N ASN A 51 -7.27 10.21 14.33
CA ASN A 51 -7.59 11.54 14.85
C ASN A 51 -6.94 11.85 16.21
N VAL A 52 -6.37 10.86 16.89
CA VAL A 52 -5.68 11.06 18.18
C VAL A 52 -4.23 11.45 17.93
N MET A 53 -3.90 12.72 18.19
CA MET A 53 -2.53 13.24 18.12
C MET A 53 -1.64 12.66 19.22
N LEU A 54 -0.36 12.46 18.92
CA LEU A 54 0.61 11.97 19.91
C LEU A 54 0.85 13.02 21.00
N PHE A 55 0.94 12.55 22.23
CA PHE A 55 1.26 13.40 23.36
C PHE A 55 2.73 13.86 23.29
N GLY A 56 2.94 15.16 23.43
CA GLY A 56 4.29 15.72 23.53
C GLY A 56 4.94 16.11 22.20
N LEU A 57 4.21 16.13 21.08
CA LEU A 57 4.73 16.67 19.82
C LEU A 57 4.74 18.20 19.84
N SER A 58 5.81 18.78 19.30
CA SER A 58 5.77 20.16 18.80
C SER A 58 4.83 20.23 17.60
N GLY A 59 4.06 21.30 17.45
CA GLY A 59 3.07 21.47 16.37
C GLY A 59 3.65 21.55 14.95
N GLN A 60 4.93 21.23 14.76
CA GLN A 60 5.68 21.31 13.49
C GLN A 60 6.22 19.93 13.07
N ALA A 61 5.42 18.87 13.17
CA ALA A 61 5.80 17.56 12.66
C ALA A 61 5.93 17.59 11.12
N LEU A 62 7.16 17.51 10.60
CA LEU A 62 7.42 17.34 9.18
C LEU A 62 6.97 15.95 8.73
N ASP A 63 6.14 15.91 7.69
CA ASP A 63 5.56 14.65 7.20
C ASP A 63 6.44 13.99 6.14
N LEU A 64 7.18 12.96 6.56
CA LEU A 64 8.05 12.17 5.68
C LEU A 64 7.31 11.35 4.63
N PHE A 65 6.05 11.03 4.91
CA PHE A 65 5.26 10.13 4.08
C PHE A 65 4.11 10.86 3.41
N SER A 66 4.17 12.17 3.19
CA SER A 66 3.05 12.90 2.59
C SER A 66 2.58 12.27 1.27
N GLY A 67 3.53 11.84 0.42
CA GLY A 67 3.25 11.10 -0.82
C GLY A 67 2.89 9.61 -0.64
N PHE A 68 3.21 8.97 0.49
CA PHE A 68 3.01 7.52 0.70
C PHE A 68 1.90 7.17 1.70
N ARG A 69 1.54 8.09 2.60
CA ARG A 69 0.17 8.59 2.65
C ARG A 69 -0.95 7.56 2.72
N SER A 70 -1.73 7.69 1.67
CA SER A 70 -2.88 6.88 1.31
C SER A 70 -2.55 5.39 1.18
N ILE A 71 -1.31 5.01 0.85
CA ILE A 71 -0.90 3.61 0.70
C ILE A 71 -0.50 3.00 2.04
N MET A 72 0.17 3.78 2.89
CA MET A 72 0.61 3.34 4.22
C MET A 72 -0.50 3.44 5.27
N ALA A 73 -1.68 3.95 4.90
CA ALA A 73 -2.85 4.08 5.78
C ALA A 73 -2.50 4.70 7.15
N GLY A 74 -1.67 5.75 7.11
CA GLY A 74 -1.19 6.46 8.29
C GLY A 74 -1.56 7.95 8.28
N ALA A 75 -1.43 8.61 9.44
CA ALA A 75 -1.75 10.03 9.62
C ALA A 75 -0.69 10.76 10.47
N SER A 76 -0.30 12.00 10.09
CA SER A 76 0.86 12.70 10.69
C SER A 76 0.62 13.01 12.13
N GLY A 77 1.65 12.82 12.94
CA GLY A 77 1.61 13.20 14.34
C GLY A 77 0.49 12.53 15.14
N THR A 78 -0.06 11.42 14.64
CA THR A 78 -1.10 10.64 15.32
C THR A 78 -0.56 9.29 15.79
N ILE A 79 -1.36 8.56 16.56
CA ILE A 79 -1.06 7.17 16.93
C ILE A 79 -0.84 6.29 15.67
N MET A 80 -1.42 6.68 14.53
CA MET A 80 -1.30 6.02 13.24
C MET A 80 -0.14 6.54 12.37
N HIS A 81 0.86 7.22 12.93
CA HIS A 81 1.93 7.83 12.12
C HIS A 81 2.67 6.83 11.20
N LEU A 82 3.02 5.66 11.74
CA LEU A 82 3.67 4.58 10.98
C LEU A 82 2.69 3.79 10.09
N GLY A 83 1.38 3.90 10.37
CA GLY A 83 0.34 3.19 9.65
C GLY A 83 0.57 1.67 9.60
N ILE A 84 0.40 1.09 8.42
CA ILE A 84 0.69 -0.33 8.13
C ILE A 84 2.16 -0.59 7.76
N GLY A 85 3.02 0.43 7.77
CA GLY A 85 4.40 0.35 7.27
C GLY A 85 5.20 -0.84 7.81
N PRO A 86 5.34 -0.98 9.14
CA PRO A 86 6.09 -2.10 9.73
C PRO A 86 5.55 -3.48 9.34
N ILE A 87 4.22 -3.58 9.13
CA ILE A 87 3.54 -4.83 8.75
C ILE A 87 3.92 -5.20 7.31
N VAL A 88 3.88 -4.23 6.40
CA VAL A 88 4.22 -4.43 4.99
C VAL A 88 5.73 -4.66 4.84
N THR A 89 6.58 -3.89 5.53
CA THR A 89 8.04 -4.07 5.49
C THR A 89 8.44 -5.46 5.97
N GLY A 90 7.87 -5.95 7.08
CA GLY A 90 8.10 -7.32 7.56
C GLY A 90 7.64 -8.38 6.54
N SER A 91 6.52 -8.14 5.85
CA SER A 91 6.04 -9.00 4.77
C SER A 91 6.98 -9.01 3.56
N ILE A 92 7.52 -7.85 3.15
CA ILE A 92 8.49 -7.73 2.05
C ILE A 92 9.73 -8.57 2.35
N ILE A 93 10.29 -8.45 3.56
CA ILE A 93 11.50 -9.20 3.96
C ILE A 93 11.25 -10.71 3.87
N MET A 94 10.12 -11.18 4.41
CA MET A 94 9.77 -12.61 4.37
C MET A 94 9.54 -13.12 2.95
N GLN A 95 8.84 -12.34 2.12
CA GLN A 95 8.58 -12.72 0.73
C GLN A 95 9.86 -12.74 -0.11
N LEU A 96 10.78 -11.79 0.10
CA LEU A 96 12.07 -11.79 -0.56
C LEU A 96 12.91 -13.00 -0.15
N PHE A 97 12.95 -13.36 1.15
CA PHE A 97 13.72 -14.51 1.61
C PHE A 97 13.14 -15.85 1.15
N ALA A 98 11.81 -15.99 1.13
CA ALA A 98 11.14 -17.19 0.62
C ALA A 98 11.24 -17.28 -0.92
N GLY A 99 10.99 -16.17 -1.63
CA GLY A 99 11.05 -16.08 -3.08
C GLY A 99 12.46 -16.29 -3.65
N ALA A 100 13.49 -15.75 -2.98
CA ALA A 100 14.89 -16.01 -3.32
C ALA A 100 15.36 -17.43 -2.94
N LYS A 101 14.50 -18.27 -2.35
CA LYS A 101 14.81 -19.62 -1.85
C LYS A 101 15.97 -19.64 -0.86
N ILE A 102 16.24 -18.52 -0.19
CA ILE A 102 17.20 -18.44 0.94
C ILE A 102 16.65 -19.24 2.11
N ILE A 103 15.32 -19.16 2.31
CA ILE A 103 14.57 -19.98 3.25
C ILE A 103 13.83 -21.06 2.46
N ARG A 104 14.16 -22.32 2.71
CA ARG A 104 13.41 -23.47 2.18
C ARG A 104 12.37 -23.89 3.21
N LEU A 105 11.17 -23.31 3.13
CA LEU A 105 10.00 -23.76 3.89
C LEU A 105 8.99 -24.35 2.92
N ASP A 106 8.43 -25.51 3.26
CA ASP A 106 7.34 -26.09 2.49
C ASP A 106 6.00 -25.53 3.01
N LEU A 107 5.49 -24.51 2.33
CA LEU A 107 4.23 -23.86 2.69
C LEU A 107 2.99 -24.75 2.51
N SER A 108 3.16 -25.97 1.97
CA SER A 108 2.11 -26.99 1.96
C SER A 108 1.98 -27.73 3.30
N ASN A 109 3.02 -27.72 4.14
CA ASN A 109 2.98 -28.24 5.51
C ASN A 109 2.40 -27.18 6.48
N SER A 110 1.50 -27.60 7.35
CA SER A 110 0.89 -26.75 8.38
C SER A 110 1.91 -26.18 9.37
N GLU A 111 2.94 -26.95 9.73
CA GLU A 111 3.98 -26.52 10.68
C GLU A 111 4.87 -25.42 10.10
N ASP A 112 5.39 -25.63 8.88
CA ASP A 112 6.20 -24.63 8.17
C ASP A 112 5.41 -23.36 7.86
N LYS A 113 4.11 -23.48 7.58
CA LYS A 113 3.22 -22.33 7.41
C LYS A 113 3.03 -21.55 8.72
N ALA A 114 2.87 -22.26 9.84
CA ALA A 114 2.78 -21.61 11.16
C ALA A 114 4.10 -20.91 11.51
N MET A 115 5.25 -21.53 11.19
CA MET A 115 6.58 -20.93 11.36
C MET A 115 6.74 -19.67 10.50
N TYR A 116 6.37 -19.74 9.21
CA TYR A 116 6.42 -18.59 8.31
C TYR A 116 5.61 -17.42 8.86
N GLN A 117 4.37 -17.68 9.29
CA GLN A 117 3.51 -16.68 9.90
C GLN A 117 4.09 -16.16 11.21
N GLY A 118 4.61 -17.03 12.08
CA GLY A 118 5.22 -16.64 13.33
C GLY A 118 6.42 -15.71 13.17
N VAL A 119 7.34 -16.05 12.27
CA VAL A 119 8.53 -15.22 12.00
C VAL A 119 8.16 -13.92 11.32
N GLN A 120 7.17 -13.91 10.42
CA GLN A 120 6.66 -12.66 9.84
C GLN A 120 6.21 -11.69 10.94
N LYS A 121 5.46 -12.16 11.94
CA LYS A 121 4.99 -11.32 13.06
C LYS A 121 6.14 -10.81 13.93
N LEU A 122 7.12 -11.66 14.20
CA LEU A 122 8.33 -11.27 14.92
C LEU A 122 9.07 -10.16 14.17
N LEU A 123 9.18 -10.27 12.84
CA LEU A 123 9.78 -9.23 12.01
C LEU A 123 8.99 -7.93 12.07
N VAL A 124 7.65 -7.98 12.03
CA VAL A 124 6.83 -6.76 12.23
C VAL A 124 7.18 -6.09 13.56
N LEU A 125 7.27 -6.85 14.65
CA LEU A 125 7.62 -6.31 15.97
C LEU A 125 9.01 -5.66 16.00
N ILE A 126 9.97 -6.22 15.27
CA ILE A 126 11.32 -5.68 15.13
C ILE A 126 11.32 -4.44 14.23
N MET A 127 10.47 -4.40 13.20
CA MET A 127 10.37 -3.28 12.27
C MET A 127 9.77 -2.04 12.92
N ILE A 128 8.85 -2.18 13.87
CA ILE A 128 8.24 -1.04 14.58
C ILE A 128 9.30 -0.10 15.18
N PRO A 129 10.23 -0.55 16.06
CA PRO A 129 11.28 0.32 16.60
C PRO A 129 12.30 0.77 15.54
N ILE A 130 12.58 -0.06 14.52
CA ILE A 130 13.49 0.31 13.43
C ILE A 130 12.95 1.49 12.62
N GLU A 131 11.64 1.55 12.40
CA GLU A 131 10.99 2.66 11.68
C GLU A 131 10.68 3.84 12.62
N SER A 132 10.27 3.60 13.86
CA SER A 132 9.82 4.64 14.80
C SER A 132 10.95 5.48 15.39
N ILE A 133 12.09 4.85 15.71
CA ILE A 133 13.22 5.53 16.39
C ILE A 133 13.78 6.63 15.47
N PRO A 134 14.20 6.36 14.23
CA PRO A 134 14.83 7.40 13.41
C PRO A 134 13.90 8.58 13.11
N GLN A 135 12.59 8.35 13.01
CA GLN A 135 11.60 9.40 12.79
C GLN A 135 11.46 10.34 14.01
N THR A 136 11.61 9.80 15.23
CA THR A 136 11.53 10.59 16.47
C THR A 136 12.76 11.47 16.70
N TYR A 137 13.93 11.05 16.22
CA TYR A 137 15.18 11.80 16.38
C TYR A 137 15.49 12.74 15.20
N GLY A 138 14.60 12.83 14.21
CA GLY A 138 14.78 13.69 13.03
C GLY A 138 13.62 14.63 12.73
N PHE A 139 12.37 14.23 12.97
CA PHE A 139 11.20 14.91 12.38
C PHE A 139 10.00 15.07 13.32
N LEU A 140 9.87 14.20 14.32
CA LEU A 140 8.86 14.30 15.37
C LEU A 140 9.50 14.93 16.61
N ASP A 141 9.76 16.23 16.55
CA ASP A 141 10.42 16.93 17.64
C ASP A 141 9.49 17.02 18.86
N PRO A 142 9.96 16.63 20.06
CA PRO A 142 9.20 16.79 21.28
C PRO A 142 8.99 18.27 21.59
N SER A 143 7.85 18.60 22.20
CA SER A 143 7.54 19.95 22.66
C SER A 143 8.52 20.43 23.73
N GLU A 144 8.87 21.73 23.69
CA GLU A 144 9.84 22.35 24.61
C GLU A 144 9.53 22.07 26.09
N TRP A 145 8.26 22.11 26.50
CA TRP A 145 7.86 21.82 27.89
C TRP A 145 8.22 20.41 28.34
N LEU A 146 8.17 19.42 27.43
CA LEU A 146 8.47 18.02 27.73
C LEU A 146 9.98 17.79 27.81
N ILE A 147 10.73 18.51 26.97
CA ILE A 147 12.20 18.52 26.99
C ILE A 147 12.69 19.13 28.31
N ASP A 148 12.12 20.26 28.73
CA ASP A 148 12.52 20.94 29.97
C ASP A 148 12.21 20.14 31.23
N ALA A 149 11.10 19.38 31.23
CA ALA A 149 10.67 18.60 32.38
C ALA A 149 11.40 17.25 32.55
N TYR A 150 11.74 16.56 31.46
CA TYR A 150 12.25 15.17 31.51
C TYR A 150 13.56 14.95 30.73
N GLY A 151 14.04 15.95 29.98
CA GLY A 151 15.19 15.84 29.09
C GLY A 151 14.84 15.19 27.74
N LEU A 152 15.62 15.54 26.72
CA LEU A 152 15.40 15.14 25.32
C LEU A 152 15.26 13.62 25.12
N GLY A 153 16.07 12.82 25.82
CA GLY A 153 16.05 11.36 25.70
C GLY A 153 14.75 10.72 26.19
N TRP A 154 14.23 11.17 27.34
CA TRP A 154 12.97 10.66 27.89
C TRP A 154 11.76 11.17 27.13
N ALA A 155 11.80 12.43 26.65
CA ALA A 155 10.78 12.98 25.78
C ALA A 155 10.64 12.14 24.49
N ASN A 156 11.76 11.81 23.83
CA ASN A 156 11.77 10.95 22.65
C ASN A 156 11.31 9.52 22.95
N PHE A 157 11.70 8.97 24.11
CA PHE A 157 11.24 7.64 24.52
C PHE A 157 9.71 7.56 24.67
N VAL A 158 9.07 8.60 25.21
CA VAL A 158 7.61 8.66 25.35
C VAL A 158 6.92 8.68 23.98
N ILE A 159 7.45 9.41 23.00
CA ILE A 159 6.91 9.43 21.63
C ILE A 159 7.09 8.05 20.96
N VAL A 160 8.29 7.47 21.06
CA VAL A 160 8.57 6.12 20.52
C VAL A 160 7.66 5.07 21.15
N ALA A 161 7.42 5.12 22.46
CA ALA A 161 6.54 4.19 23.15
C ALA A 161 5.08 4.30 22.67
N GLN A 162 4.59 5.51 22.41
CA GLN A 162 3.25 5.73 21.85
C GLN A 162 3.15 5.22 20.40
N LEU A 163 4.14 5.49 19.56
CA LEU A 163 4.22 4.95 18.20
C LEU A 163 4.25 3.42 18.21
N PHE A 164 5.01 2.82 19.13
CA PHE A 164 5.08 1.38 19.29
C PHE A 164 3.72 0.80 19.68
N ALA A 165 3.04 1.39 20.68
CA ALA A 165 1.72 0.97 21.10
C ALA A 165 0.68 1.10 19.96
N GLY A 166 0.76 2.18 19.18
CA GLY A 166 -0.09 2.42 18.02
C GLY A 166 0.08 1.36 16.94
N SER A 167 1.31 1.15 16.44
CA SER A 167 1.59 0.14 15.42
C SER A 167 1.30 -1.28 15.88
N TYR A 168 1.56 -1.58 17.16
CA TYR A 168 1.21 -2.87 17.75
C TYR A 168 -0.31 -3.09 17.76
N LEU A 169 -1.09 -2.06 18.11
CA LEU A 169 -2.56 -2.13 18.06
C LEU A 169 -3.07 -2.32 16.63
N VAL A 170 -2.53 -1.61 15.63
CA VAL A 170 -2.89 -1.79 14.21
C VAL A 170 -2.64 -3.23 13.76
N PHE A 171 -1.50 -3.79 14.15
CA PHE A 171 -1.15 -5.18 13.85
C PHE A 171 -2.16 -6.17 14.47
N LEU A 172 -2.59 -5.95 15.72
CA LEU A 172 -3.64 -6.76 16.34
C LEU A 172 -4.99 -6.61 15.64
N LEU A 173 -5.36 -5.39 15.23
CA LEU A 173 -6.59 -5.14 14.47
C LEU A 173 -6.56 -5.83 13.11
N ASP A 174 -5.42 -5.89 12.43
CA ASP A 174 -5.27 -6.65 11.19
C ASP A 174 -5.47 -8.17 11.41
N GLU A 175 -4.90 -8.72 12.48
CA GLU A 175 -5.15 -10.11 12.84
C GLU A 175 -6.63 -10.38 13.17
N LEU A 176 -7.29 -9.43 13.83
CA LEU A 176 -8.69 -9.54 14.19
C LEU A 176 -9.57 -9.60 12.94
N VAL A 177 -9.38 -8.69 11.98
CA VAL A 177 -10.14 -8.69 10.71
C VAL A 177 -9.83 -9.95 9.90
N SER A 178 -8.55 -10.35 9.82
CA SER A 178 -8.15 -11.51 9.02
C SER A 178 -8.69 -12.85 9.55
N LYS A 179 -9.06 -12.94 10.84
CA LYS A 179 -9.59 -14.16 11.47
C LYS A 179 -11.09 -14.12 11.72
N TRP A 180 -11.61 -12.97 12.16
CA TRP A 180 -13.00 -12.79 12.60
C TRP A 180 -13.82 -11.91 11.67
N GLY A 181 -13.19 -11.10 10.82
CA GLY A 181 -13.85 -10.19 9.89
C GLY A 181 -13.92 -10.74 8.46
N ILE A 182 -14.24 -9.83 7.54
CA ILE A 182 -14.26 -10.06 6.10
C ILE A 182 -13.03 -9.39 5.47
N GLY A 183 -12.23 -10.17 4.75
CA GLY A 183 -11.04 -9.68 4.04
C GLY A 183 -9.78 -9.63 4.92
N SER A 184 -8.89 -8.68 4.62
CA SER A 184 -7.64 -8.44 5.37
C SER A 184 -7.67 -7.02 5.93
N GLY A 185 -7.19 -6.83 7.17
CA GLY A 185 -7.15 -5.53 7.81
C GLY A 185 -6.27 -4.53 7.08
N ILE A 186 -5.09 -4.95 6.60
CA ILE A 186 -4.21 -4.11 5.75
C ILE A 186 -5.01 -3.52 4.57
N SER A 187 -5.72 -4.37 3.82
CA SER A 187 -6.51 -3.91 2.67
C SER A 187 -7.64 -2.96 3.08
N LEU A 188 -8.29 -3.26 4.21
CA LEU A 188 -9.38 -2.46 4.75
C LEU A 188 -8.91 -1.05 5.15
N PHE A 189 -7.77 -0.94 5.81
CA PHE A 189 -7.18 0.34 6.23
C PHE A 189 -6.75 1.20 5.04
N ILE A 190 -6.13 0.60 4.02
CA ILE A 190 -5.78 1.30 2.77
C ILE A 190 -7.04 1.85 2.11
N ALA A 191 -8.06 1.00 1.91
CA ALA A 191 -9.31 1.42 1.28
C ALA A 191 -10.01 2.53 2.08
N ALA A 192 -10.02 2.44 3.40
CA ALA A 192 -10.60 3.45 4.28
C ALA A 192 -9.85 4.79 4.22
N GLY A 193 -8.51 4.76 4.29
CA GLY A 193 -7.68 5.96 4.21
C GLY A 193 -7.81 6.67 2.86
N VAL A 194 -7.73 5.92 1.75
CA VAL A 194 -7.92 6.48 0.41
C VAL A 194 -9.34 7.04 0.23
N ALA A 195 -10.37 6.31 0.67
CA ALA A 195 -11.75 6.78 0.56
C ALA A 195 -11.97 8.06 1.37
N GLN A 196 -11.39 8.18 2.58
CA GLN A 196 -11.42 9.40 3.37
C GLN A 196 -10.72 10.54 2.62
N SER A 197 -9.51 10.34 2.12
CA SER A 197 -8.75 11.33 1.35
C SER A 197 -9.54 11.83 0.13
N THR A 198 -10.07 10.92 -0.68
CA THR A 198 -10.88 11.28 -1.86
C THR A 198 -12.16 12.02 -1.47
N PHE A 199 -12.85 11.59 -0.41
CA PHE A 199 -14.06 12.26 0.09
C PHE A 199 -13.75 13.69 0.57
N VAL A 200 -12.72 13.84 1.41
CA VAL A 200 -12.29 15.15 1.94
C VAL A 200 -11.83 16.07 0.80
N GLY A 201 -11.02 15.58 -0.14
CA GLY A 201 -10.57 16.38 -1.28
C GLY A 201 -11.69 16.80 -2.22
N THR A 202 -12.79 16.06 -2.28
CA THR A 202 -13.91 16.40 -3.17
C THR A 202 -14.89 17.36 -2.51
N LEU A 203 -15.20 17.15 -1.22
CA LEU A 203 -16.34 17.77 -0.53
C LEU A 203 -15.97 18.67 0.65
N SER A 204 -14.69 18.81 1.01
CA SER A 204 -14.29 19.65 2.15
C SER A 204 -14.69 21.13 1.94
N PRO A 205 -15.48 21.72 2.86
CA PRO A 205 -15.83 23.14 2.81
C PRO A 205 -14.74 24.05 3.42
N LEU A 206 -13.73 23.47 4.08
CA LEU A 206 -12.71 24.23 4.80
C LEU A 206 -11.82 25.00 3.82
N ALA A 207 -11.35 26.19 4.21
CA ALA A 207 -10.39 26.95 3.41
C ALA A 207 -9.06 26.20 3.25
N THR A 208 -8.38 26.41 2.12
CA THR A 208 -7.09 25.78 1.82
C THR A 208 -6.01 26.14 2.84
N THR A 209 -5.95 27.40 3.28
CA THR A 209 -5.11 27.86 4.38
C THR A 209 -5.97 28.13 5.62
N THR A 210 -5.71 27.38 6.68
CA THR A 210 -6.42 27.53 7.96
C THR A 210 -6.15 28.92 8.55
N GLY A 211 -7.22 29.70 8.79
CA GLY A 211 -7.12 31.03 9.41
C GLY A 211 -7.08 32.21 8.44
N ALA A 212 -6.99 31.98 7.13
CA ALA A 212 -7.19 33.02 6.13
C ALA A 212 -8.67 33.07 5.66
N PRO A 213 -9.25 34.26 5.37
CA PRO A 213 -10.61 34.36 4.84
C PRO A 213 -10.70 33.70 3.46
N TYR A 214 -11.92 33.35 3.05
CA TYR A 214 -12.16 32.87 1.70
C TYR A 214 -11.85 33.97 0.68
N SER A 215 -11.09 33.60 -0.35
CA SER A 215 -10.74 34.47 -1.47
C SER A 215 -10.42 33.62 -2.71
N ILE A 216 -10.16 34.25 -3.86
CA ILE A 216 -9.73 33.53 -5.08
C ILE A 216 -8.39 32.80 -4.86
N GLN A 217 -7.53 33.35 -4.00
CA GLN A 217 -6.25 32.73 -3.63
C GLN A 217 -6.39 31.71 -2.50
N ASN A 218 -7.50 31.74 -1.75
CA ASN A 218 -7.81 30.80 -0.68
C ASN A 218 -9.27 30.31 -0.76
N PRO A 219 -9.67 29.64 -1.86
CA PRO A 219 -11.02 29.09 -1.95
C PRO A 219 -11.12 27.84 -1.06
N PRO A 220 -12.33 27.28 -0.90
CA PRO A 220 -12.50 26.00 -0.22
C PRO A 220 -11.57 24.91 -0.80
N SER A 221 -10.97 24.12 0.08
CA SER A 221 -10.04 23.04 -0.23
C SER A 221 -10.67 21.92 -1.07
N GLY A 222 -11.98 21.67 -0.93
CA GLY A 222 -12.69 20.66 -1.69
C GLY A 222 -12.97 21.09 -3.13
N THR A 223 -12.75 20.22 -4.12
CA THR A 223 -12.97 20.55 -5.54
C THR A 223 -14.39 21.04 -5.83
N LEU A 224 -15.43 20.40 -5.27
CA LEU A 224 -16.82 20.84 -5.52
C LEU A 224 -17.15 22.16 -4.83
N PRO A 225 -16.92 22.34 -3.51
CA PRO A 225 -17.07 23.64 -2.86
C PRO A 225 -16.27 24.77 -3.52
N MET A 226 -15.04 24.49 -3.99
CA MET A 226 -14.21 25.42 -4.74
C MET A 226 -14.90 25.89 -6.03
N ILE A 227 -15.39 24.95 -6.84
CA ILE A 227 -16.14 25.25 -8.08
C ILE A 227 -17.33 26.17 -7.75
N PHE A 228 -18.14 25.79 -6.76
CA PHE A 228 -19.32 26.58 -6.37
C PHE A 228 -18.95 27.98 -5.86
N TYR A 229 -17.89 28.09 -5.07
CA TYR A 229 -17.41 29.35 -4.53
C TYR A 229 -16.90 30.29 -5.63
N MET A 230 -16.02 29.79 -6.51
CA MET A 230 -15.42 30.61 -7.57
C MET A 230 -16.44 31.04 -8.63
N PHE A 231 -17.43 30.19 -8.97
CA PHE A 231 -18.49 30.62 -9.88
C PHE A 231 -19.48 31.60 -9.24
N ARG A 232 -19.57 31.66 -7.91
CA ARG A 232 -20.51 32.51 -7.18
C ARG A 232 -19.92 33.86 -6.77
N GLU A 233 -18.70 33.87 -6.28
CA GLU A 233 -18.08 35.06 -5.69
C GLU A 233 -17.06 35.75 -6.60
N SER A 234 -16.47 35.04 -7.58
CA SER A 234 -15.49 35.65 -8.48
C SER A 234 -16.18 36.47 -9.57
N SER A 235 -15.65 37.66 -9.86
CA SER A 235 -16.11 38.46 -10.99
C SER A 235 -15.60 37.92 -12.33
N ASN A 236 -16.30 38.21 -13.43
CA ASN A 236 -15.86 37.83 -14.79
C ASN A 236 -14.46 38.38 -15.13
N TYR A 237 -14.07 39.50 -14.53
CA TYR A 237 -12.75 40.11 -14.69
C TYR A 237 -11.66 39.26 -14.02
N GLU A 238 -11.87 38.80 -12.79
CA GLU A 238 -10.89 38.00 -12.05
C GLU A 238 -10.75 36.58 -12.60
N MET A 239 -11.83 35.98 -13.12
CA MET A 239 -11.74 34.65 -13.74
C MET A 239 -10.93 34.64 -15.03
N ILE A 240 -10.97 35.73 -15.80
CA ILE A 240 -10.36 35.82 -17.15
C ILE A 240 -8.99 36.52 -17.12
N GLN A 241 -8.84 37.65 -16.41
CA GLN A 241 -7.55 38.37 -16.35
C GLN A 241 -6.61 37.90 -15.24
N ALA A 242 -7.13 37.39 -14.12
CA ALA A 242 -6.29 36.92 -13.01
C ALA A 242 -6.09 35.39 -13.05
N ASN A 243 -6.21 34.78 -14.24
CA ASN A 243 -6.06 33.34 -14.46
C ASN A 243 -6.91 32.45 -13.53
N GLY A 244 -8.08 32.93 -13.07
CA GLY A 244 -8.95 32.14 -12.17
C GLY A 244 -9.38 30.79 -12.74
N PHE A 245 -9.52 30.66 -14.07
CA PHE A 245 -9.74 29.36 -14.71
C PHE A 245 -8.54 28.42 -14.62
N GLU A 246 -7.32 28.95 -14.75
CA GLU A 246 -6.09 28.16 -14.61
C GLU A 246 -5.92 27.67 -13.16
N VAL A 247 -6.22 28.54 -12.19
CA VAL A 247 -6.23 28.18 -10.77
C VAL A 247 -7.23 27.08 -10.50
N MET A 248 -8.47 27.23 -10.98
CA MET A 248 -9.50 26.21 -10.84
C MET A 248 -9.12 24.86 -11.45
N LEU A 249 -8.56 24.89 -12.67
CA LEU A 249 -8.38 23.69 -13.47
C LEU A 249 -7.06 22.97 -13.18
N LEU A 250 -5.99 23.68 -12.79
CA LEU A 250 -4.62 23.15 -12.78
C LEU A 250 -3.86 23.45 -11.47
N THR A 251 -3.85 24.69 -10.97
CA THR A 251 -2.90 25.08 -9.91
C THR A 251 -3.47 25.07 -8.48
N HIS A 252 -4.77 24.85 -8.30
CA HIS A 252 -5.36 24.66 -6.97
C HIS A 252 -4.88 23.34 -6.30
N VAL A 253 -4.98 23.26 -4.97
CA VAL A 253 -4.60 22.06 -4.18
C VAL A 253 -5.39 20.81 -4.58
N ASN A 254 -6.67 20.97 -4.92
CA ASN A 254 -7.52 19.92 -5.49
C ASN A 254 -8.18 20.40 -6.79
N PRO A 255 -7.43 20.40 -7.91
CA PRO A 255 -7.90 21.00 -9.16
C PRO A 255 -8.98 20.14 -9.82
N VAL A 256 -9.79 20.75 -10.70
CA VAL A 256 -10.84 20.01 -11.43
C VAL A 256 -10.22 18.91 -12.31
N ALA A 257 -9.03 19.12 -12.85
CA ALA A 257 -8.30 18.09 -13.60
C ALA A 257 -8.06 16.83 -12.76
N ALA A 258 -7.75 16.98 -11.47
CA ALA A 258 -7.56 15.84 -10.57
C ALA A 258 -8.87 15.05 -10.35
N LEU A 259 -10.03 15.74 -10.32
CA LEU A 259 -11.34 15.08 -10.20
C LEU A 259 -11.69 14.28 -11.46
N VAL A 260 -11.50 14.87 -12.62
CA VAL A 260 -11.72 14.20 -13.90
C VAL A 260 -10.77 13.01 -14.05
N SER A 261 -9.48 13.19 -13.71
CA SER A 261 -8.50 12.12 -13.66
C SER A 261 -8.93 10.99 -12.72
N SER A 262 -9.38 11.31 -11.50
CA SER A 262 -9.84 10.31 -10.52
C SER A 262 -11.00 9.48 -11.06
N ILE A 263 -11.95 10.09 -11.79
CA ILE A 263 -13.05 9.38 -12.45
C ILE A 263 -12.53 8.47 -13.57
N ILE A 264 -11.61 8.95 -14.40
CA ILE A 264 -11.02 8.16 -15.48
C ILE A 264 -10.26 6.96 -14.90
N VAL A 265 -9.40 7.17 -13.91
CA VAL A 265 -8.65 6.12 -13.22
C VAL A 265 -9.61 5.10 -12.60
N PHE A 266 -10.65 5.57 -11.90
CA PHE A 266 -11.68 4.69 -11.33
C PHE A 266 -12.32 3.78 -12.38
N LEU A 267 -12.76 4.33 -13.52
CA LEU A 267 -13.41 3.55 -14.59
C LEU A 267 -12.45 2.53 -15.22
N VAL A 268 -11.22 2.95 -15.53
CA VAL A 268 -10.21 2.07 -16.13
C VAL A 268 -9.83 0.94 -15.18
N VAL A 269 -9.61 1.24 -13.89
CA VAL A 269 -9.25 0.24 -12.89
C VAL A 269 -10.41 -0.71 -12.61
N ALA A 270 -11.64 -0.20 -12.49
CA ALA A 270 -12.82 -1.04 -12.30
C ALA A 270 -13.03 -2.00 -13.48
N TYR A 271 -12.82 -1.52 -14.72
CA TYR A 271 -12.87 -2.36 -15.91
C TYR A 271 -11.77 -3.43 -15.90
N ALA A 272 -10.54 -3.04 -15.56
CA ALA A 272 -9.40 -3.95 -15.46
C ALA A 272 -9.59 -5.06 -14.41
N GLU A 273 -10.02 -4.73 -13.19
CA GLU A 273 -10.23 -5.69 -12.10
C GLU A 273 -11.46 -6.59 -12.32
N SER A 274 -12.47 -6.10 -13.04
CA SER A 274 -13.65 -6.90 -13.40
C SER A 274 -13.39 -7.92 -14.51
N SER A 275 -12.30 -7.77 -15.26
CA SER A 275 -11.97 -8.63 -16.40
C SER A 275 -11.46 -10.01 -15.97
N LYS A 276 -12.12 -11.08 -16.44
CA LYS A 276 -11.83 -12.48 -16.09
C LYS A 276 -11.79 -13.35 -17.34
N LEU A 277 -10.76 -14.20 -17.43
CA LEU A 277 -10.63 -15.28 -18.41
C LEU A 277 -11.21 -16.56 -17.81
N GLU A 278 -12.28 -17.10 -18.41
CA GLU A 278 -12.92 -18.32 -17.92
C GLU A 278 -12.33 -19.56 -18.62
N LEU A 279 -11.62 -20.41 -17.87
CA LEU A 279 -11.20 -21.71 -18.38
C LEU A 279 -12.34 -22.73 -18.23
N PRO A 280 -12.79 -23.37 -19.32
CA PRO A 280 -13.81 -24.40 -19.25
C PRO A 280 -13.24 -25.65 -18.59
N LEU A 281 -13.91 -26.12 -17.53
CA LEU A 281 -13.59 -27.36 -16.85
C LEU A 281 -14.77 -28.33 -16.96
N THR A 282 -14.47 -29.62 -16.97
CA THR A 282 -15.49 -30.69 -16.93
C THR A 282 -15.30 -31.51 -15.69
N HIS A 283 -16.40 -31.96 -15.07
CA HIS A 283 -16.29 -32.87 -13.93
C HIS A 283 -15.93 -34.27 -14.43
N GLY A 284 -14.86 -34.84 -13.89
CA GLY A 284 -14.34 -36.12 -14.39
C GLY A 284 -15.12 -37.35 -13.95
N LYS A 285 -16.09 -37.23 -13.03
CA LYS A 285 -16.96 -38.34 -12.58
C LYS A 285 -18.43 -38.16 -12.95
N VAL A 286 -18.87 -36.92 -13.20
CA VAL A 286 -20.28 -36.59 -13.47
C VAL A 286 -20.37 -36.11 -14.91
N ARG A 287 -20.88 -36.98 -15.80
CA ARG A 287 -21.06 -36.63 -17.21
C ARG A 287 -22.04 -35.47 -17.34
N GLY A 288 -21.70 -34.50 -18.18
CA GLY A 288 -22.55 -33.33 -18.47
C GLY A 288 -22.34 -32.12 -17.56
N HIS A 289 -21.70 -32.28 -16.40
CA HIS A 289 -21.39 -31.14 -15.54
C HIS A 289 -20.16 -30.38 -16.05
N ARG A 290 -20.37 -29.16 -16.53
CA ARG A 290 -19.33 -28.22 -16.97
C ARG A 290 -19.24 -27.09 -15.94
N GLY A 291 -18.06 -26.91 -15.37
CA GLY A 291 -17.73 -25.77 -14.53
C GLY A 291 -16.86 -24.79 -15.28
N LYS A 292 -16.76 -23.56 -14.78
CA LYS A 292 -15.82 -22.57 -15.29
C LYS A 292 -14.87 -22.16 -14.17
N TYR A 293 -13.57 -22.12 -14.44
CA TYR A 293 -12.58 -21.60 -13.52
C TYR A 293 -12.15 -20.21 -13.98
N PRO A 294 -12.58 -19.13 -13.31
CA PRO A 294 -12.22 -17.78 -13.70
C PRO A 294 -10.79 -17.46 -13.25
N ILE A 295 -9.89 -17.24 -14.20
CA ILE A 295 -8.57 -16.64 -14.00
C ILE A 295 -8.73 -15.14 -14.24
N ARG A 296 -8.51 -14.32 -13.21
CA ARG A 296 -8.59 -12.86 -13.38
C ARG A 296 -7.41 -12.35 -14.19
N LEU A 297 -7.63 -11.28 -14.95
CA LEU A 297 -6.53 -10.58 -15.63
C LEU A 297 -5.49 -10.08 -14.62
N VAL A 298 -5.97 -9.54 -13.50
CA VAL A 298 -5.15 -9.16 -12.32
C VAL A 298 -4.96 -10.39 -11.41
N TYR A 299 -4.18 -11.36 -11.89
CA TYR A 299 -3.98 -12.64 -11.22
C TYR A 299 -3.25 -12.49 -9.87
N ALA A 300 -2.18 -11.70 -9.82
CA ALA A 300 -1.37 -11.48 -8.62
C ALA A 300 -2.00 -10.51 -7.60
N SER A 301 -3.24 -10.03 -7.81
CA SER A 301 -3.85 -8.99 -6.99
C SER A 301 -3.10 -7.64 -7.05
N ASN A 302 -3.47 -6.75 -6.13
CA ASN A 302 -2.92 -5.41 -5.95
C ASN A 302 -1.73 -5.42 -4.97
N ILE A 303 -1.44 -6.58 -4.38
CA ILE A 303 -0.35 -6.78 -3.43
C ILE A 303 1.02 -6.42 -4.02
N PRO A 304 1.37 -6.77 -5.28
CA PRO A 304 2.66 -6.39 -5.85
C PRO A 304 2.90 -4.88 -5.87
N VAL A 305 1.85 -4.11 -6.18
CA VAL A 305 1.88 -2.64 -6.19
C VAL A 305 2.01 -2.10 -4.77
N ILE A 306 1.29 -2.67 -3.79
CA ILE A 306 1.44 -2.29 -2.37
C ILE A 306 2.88 -2.49 -1.90
N LEU A 307 3.48 -3.64 -2.21
CA LEU A 307 4.85 -3.97 -1.82
C LEU A 307 5.87 -3.04 -2.49
N MET A 308 5.66 -2.73 -3.77
CA MET A 308 6.54 -1.81 -4.49
C MET A 308 6.46 -0.39 -3.93
N ALA A 309 5.26 0.13 -3.70
CA ALA A 309 5.06 1.46 -3.11
C ALA A 309 5.65 1.55 -1.70
N ALA A 310 5.48 0.52 -0.87
CA ALA A 310 6.08 0.46 0.46
C ALA A 310 7.62 0.37 0.39
N LEU A 311 8.18 -0.35 -0.59
CA LEU A 311 9.63 -0.36 -0.83
C LEU A 311 10.15 1.04 -1.18
N LEU A 312 9.45 1.76 -2.07
CA LEU A 312 9.82 3.15 -2.43
C LEU A 312 9.70 4.10 -1.24
N ALA A 313 8.64 3.97 -0.44
CA ALA A 313 8.46 4.74 0.79
C ALA A 313 9.62 4.51 1.77
N ASN A 314 10.02 3.25 1.97
CA ASN A 314 11.15 2.89 2.82
C ASN A 314 12.47 3.43 2.26
N ILE A 315 12.71 3.33 0.95
CA ILE A 315 13.90 3.92 0.33
C ILE A 315 13.93 5.43 0.59
N ASN A 316 12.84 6.14 0.32
CA ASN A 316 12.76 7.58 0.57
C ASN A 316 13.03 7.91 2.06
N MET A 317 12.37 7.21 2.98
CA MET A 317 12.60 7.36 4.42
C MET A 317 14.08 7.16 4.79
N PHE A 318 14.70 6.05 4.37
CA PHE A 318 16.10 5.78 4.72
C PHE A 318 17.06 6.80 4.11
N THR A 319 16.87 7.17 2.84
CA THR A 319 17.71 8.20 2.21
C THR A 319 17.59 9.55 2.90
N LEU A 320 16.37 9.94 3.29
CA LEU A 320 16.14 11.16 4.07
C LEU A 320 16.76 11.09 5.46
N LEU A 321 16.69 9.94 6.14
CA LEU A 321 17.33 9.72 7.44
C LEU A 321 18.86 9.78 7.35
N PHE A 322 19.47 9.18 6.32
CA PHE A 322 20.91 9.28 6.10
C PHE A 322 21.36 10.71 5.73
N TRP A 323 20.45 11.54 5.19
CA TRP A 323 20.75 12.93 4.88
C TRP A 323 20.62 13.84 6.11
N SER A 324 19.51 13.75 6.83
CA SER A 324 19.11 14.73 7.86
C SER A 324 19.48 14.35 9.29
N HIS A 325 19.63 13.06 9.61
CA HIS A 325 19.74 12.62 11.00
C HIS A 325 21.14 12.93 11.60
N PRO A 326 21.24 13.50 12.81
CA PRO A 326 22.51 13.92 13.41
C PRO A 326 23.58 12.82 13.52
N THR A 327 23.18 11.58 13.77
CA THR A 327 24.11 10.44 13.88
C THR A 327 24.22 9.60 12.61
N LEU A 328 23.18 9.53 11.77
CA LEU A 328 23.20 8.69 10.56
C LEU A 328 23.83 9.44 9.37
N SER A 329 23.81 10.78 9.39
CA SER A 329 24.56 11.61 8.44
C SER A 329 26.07 11.41 8.52
N GLN A 330 26.60 10.87 9.63
CA GLN A 330 28.02 10.55 9.80
C GLN A 330 28.36 9.11 9.35
N THR A 331 27.38 8.33 8.88
CA THR A 331 27.64 6.96 8.45
C THR A 331 28.57 6.95 7.23
N PRO A 332 29.57 6.05 7.19
CA PRO A 332 30.46 5.94 6.05
C PRO A 332 29.67 5.56 4.79
N ILE A 333 29.99 6.20 3.66
CA ILE A 333 29.40 6.03 2.32
C ILE A 333 27.97 6.57 2.17
N LEU A 334 27.06 6.28 3.11
CA LEU A 334 25.63 6.60 2.97
C LEU A 334 25.26 7.99 3.50
N GLY A 335 25.94 8.47 4.54
CA GLY A 335 25.62 9.72 5.21
C GLY A 335 26.25 10.95 4.54
N GLN A 336 25.57 12.10 4.64
CA GLN A 336 26.03 13.38 4.06
C GLN A 336 27.47 13.75 4.43
N ASN A 337 27.87 13.50 5.68
CA ASN A 337 29.17 13.85 6.26
C ASN A 337 30.11 12.63 6.40
N GLY A 338 29.86 11.54 5.66
CA GLY A 338 30.71 10.34 5.67
C GLY A 338 32.02 10.51 4.89
N TRP A 339 33.08 9.78 5.29
CA TRP A 339 34.44 9.87 4.71
C TRP A 339 34.52 9.58 3.19
N MET A 340 33.55 8.85 2.62
CA MET A 340 33.38 8.65 1.17
C MET A 340 31.91 8.84 0.77
N SER A 341 31.32 9.97 1.14
CA SER A 341 29.88 10.21 0.97
C SER A 341 29.42 10.11 -0.49
N ALA A 342 28.58 9.11 -0.76
CA ALA A 342 27.79 8.96 -1.99
C ALA A 342 26.37 9.53 -1.81
N SER A 343 26.11 10.26 -0.72
CA SER A 343 24.77 10.75 -0.36
C SER A 343 24.14 11.60 -1.46
N ALA A 344 24.93 12.40 -2.18
CA ALA A 344 24.47 13.20 -3.31
C ALA A 344 23.91 12.38 -4.48
N PHE A 345 24.39 11.14 -4.68
CA PHE A 345 23.85 10.21 -5.67
C PHE A 345 22.65 9.43 -5.12
N ILE A 346 22.56 9.25 -3.81
CA ILE A 346 21.51 8.49 -3.13
C ILE A 346 20.24 9.34 -3.00
N GLY A 347 20.35 10.56 -2.48
CA GLY A 347 19.23 11.48 -2.29
C GLY A 347 19.69 12.78 -1.64
N THR A 348 19.38 13.92 -2.26
CA THR A 348 19.56 15.25 -1.66
C THR A 348 18.23 15.79 -1.19
N TYR A 349 18.22 16.55 -0.10
CA TYR A 349 17.02 17.16 0.46
C TYR A 349 17.31 18.61 0.85
N GLU A 350 16.38 19.51 0.53
CA GLU A 350 16.45 20.90 0.99
C GLU A 350 16.03 21.02 2.47
N PRO A 351 16.56 22.00 3.22
CA PRO A 351 16.19 22.22 4.61
C PRO A 351 14.67 22.41 4.76
N GLY A 352 14.03 21.56 5.59
CA GLY A 352 12.59 21.63 5.87
C GLY A 352 11.70 20.94 4.83
N GLN A 353 12.25 20.32 3.79
CA GLN A 353 11.50 19.50 2.84
C GLN A 353 11.68 18.01 3.10
N THR A 354 10.60 17.25 2.92
CA THR A 354 10.58 15.80 3.08
C THR A 354 10.61 15.05 1.75
N THR A 355 10.45 15.76 0.64
CA THR A 355 10.62 15.26 -0.72
C THR A 355 12.08 15.36 -1.14
N ALA A 356 12.58 14.35 -1.84
CA ALA A 356 13.94 14.39 -2.38
C ALA A 356 14.03 15.47 -3.45
N SER A 357 15.05 16.32 -3.38
CA SER A 357 15.36 17.37 -4.37
C SER A 357 16.38 16.93 -5.42
N GLY A 358 16.91 15.72 -5.30
CA GLY A 358 17.90 15.18 -6.24
C GLY A 358 18.40 13.79 -5.88
N GLY A 359 19.24 13.22 -6.73
CA GLY A 359 19.77 11.85 -6.59
C GLY A 359 18.78 10.75 -6.99
N PHE A 360 19.13 9.50 -6.72
CA PHE A 360 18.30 8.33 -7.01
C PHE A 360 16.94 8.40 -6.32
N ALA A 361 16.87 8.92 -5.10
CA ALA A 361 15.63 9.09 -4.34
C ALA A 361 14.63 10.00 -5.04
N TRP A 362 15.07 11.03 -5.78
CA TRP A 362 14.21 11.85 -6.62
C TRP A 362 13.75 11.07 -7.85
N TYR A 363 14.67 10.42 -8.58
CA TYR A 363 14.25 9.61 -9.74
C TYR A 363 13.24 8.51 -9.39
N ALA A 364 13.35 7.93 -8.19
CA ALA A 364 12.48 6.89 -7.67
C ALA A 364 11.24 7.41 -6.92
N SER A 365 11.12 8.71 -6.63
CA SER A 365 9.94 9.25 -5.94
C SER A 365 8.70 9.26 -6.83
N MET A 366 7.53 9.29 -6.21
CA MET A 366 6.26 9.34 -6.93
C MET A 366 6.10 10.72 -7.59
N VAL A 367 5.64 10.73 -8.84
CA VAL A 367 5.25 11.97 -9.54
C VAL A 367 3.82 12.31 -9.12
N ASN A 368 3.58 13.45 -8.49
CA ASN A 368 2.28 13.81 -7.91
C ASN A 368 1.45 14.64 -8.90
N GLY A 369 1.11 14.02 -10.03
CA GLY A 369 0.18 14.57 -10.99
C GLY A 369 0.78 15.52 -12.02
N VAL A 370 -0.12 16.15 -12.76
CA VAL A 370 0.16 16.92 -13.97
C VAL A 370 1.05 18.14 -13.70
N ASN A 371 1.00 18.69 -12.49
CA ASN A 371 1.78 19.86 -12.10
C ASN A 371 3.28 19.57 -12.00
N ASP A 372 3.68 18.35 -11.66
CA ASP A 372 5.08 17.99 -11.44
C ASP A 372 5.84 17.72 -12.75
N TRP A 373 5.13 17.37 -13.83
CA TRP A 373 5.78 17.02 -15.10
C TRP A 373 5.21 17.78 -16.30
N LEU A 374 3.88 17.82 -16.49
CA LEU A 374 3.29 18.40 -17.69
C LEU A 374 3.38 19.92 -17.71
N ILE A 375 3.14 20.59 -16.57
CA ILE A 375 3.16 22.06 -16.51
C ILE A 375 4.57 22.62 -16.77
N PRO A 376 5.65 22.10 -16.15
CA PRO A 376 7.02 22.48 -16.50
C PRO A 376 7.34 22.24 -17.99
N LEU A 377 6.86 21.13 -18.57
CA LEU A 377 7.01 20.82 -20.00
C LEU A 377 6.32 21.82 -20.91
N LEU A 378 5.08 22.20 -20.57
CA LEU A 378 4.29 23.16 -21.35
C LEU A 378 4.87 24.57 -21.24
N ASN A 379 5.33 24.96 -20.06
CA ASN A 379 5.90 26.29 -19.81
C ASN A 379 7.37 26.41 -20.26
N GLN A 380 8.00 25.30 -20.67
CA GLN A 380 9.43 25.21 -20.99
C GLN A 380 10.34 25.77 -19.88
N GLN A 381 9.90 25.63 -18.63
CA GLN A 381 10.62 26.07 -17.45
C GLN A 381 11.16 24.84 -16.70
N GLY A 382 12.36 24.98 -16.14
CA GLY A 382 12.91 23.98 -15.24
C GLY A 382 12.09 23.89 -13.96
N ASP A 383 12.30 22.81 -13.21
CA ASP A 383 11.67 22.63 -11.90
C ASP A 383 12.21 23.66 -10.88
N VAL A 384 11.49 23.86 -9.79
CA VAL A 384 11.85 24.72 -8.64
C VAL A 384 13.25 24.39 -8.11
N PHE A 385 13.67 23.12 -8.23
CA PHE A 385 14.99 22.61 -7.82
C PHE A 385 16.10 22.78 -8.87
N GLY A 386 15.84 23.47 -9.99
CA GLY A 386 16.83 23.74 -11.04
C GLY A 386 17.05 22.58 -12.02
N HIS A 387 16.16 21.59 -12.05
CA HIS A 387 16.25 20.47 -12.98
C HIS A 387 15.91 20.89 -14.41
N SER A 388 16.69 20.38 -15.36
CA SER A 388 16.41 20.60 -16.78
C SER A 388 15.16 19.83 -17.23
N LEU A 389 14.51 20.29 -18.29
CA LEU A 389 13.34 19.63 -18.87
C LEU A 389 13.59 18.15 -19.21
N THR A 390 14.80 17.85 -19.66
CA THR A 390 15.26 16.47 -19.92
C THR A 390 15.35 15.62 -18.65
N GLN A 391 15.76 16.18 -17.51
CA GLN A 391 15.81 15.46 -16.24
C GLN A 391 14.41 15.10 -15.74
N ILE A 392 13.43 16.01 -15.88
CA ILE A 392 12.02 15.76 -15.53
C ILE A 392 11.45 14.61 -16.38
N MET A 393 11.73 14.58 -17.68
CA MET A 393 11.29 13.48 -18.55
C MET A 393 11.95 12.15 -18.17
N VAL A 394 13.25 12.17 -17.85
CA VAL A 394 13.95 10.96 -17.38
C VAL A 394 13.36 10.49 -16.06
N HIS A 395 13.00 11.38 -15.14
CA HIS A 395 12.32 11.04 -13.90
C HIS A 395 10.99 10.33 -14.15
N VAL A 396 10.11 10.87 -14.99
CA VAL A 396 8.83 10.23 -15.34
C VAL A 396 9.05 8.84 -15.93
N VAL A 397 9.93 8.72 -16.93
CA VAL A 397 10.19 7.43 -17.60
C VAL A 397 10.81 6.42 -16.63
N PHE A 398 11.74 6.87 -15.80
CA PHE A 398 12.41 6.02 -14.81
C PHE A 398 11.43 5.55 -13.74
N TYR A 399 10.58 6.44 -13.21
CA TYR A 399 9.54 6.08 -12.24
C TYR A 399 8.57 5.05 -12.80
N VAL A 400 8.04 5.27 -14.01
CA VAL A 400 7.13 4.32 -14.68
C VAL A 400 7.80 2.97 -14.90
N ALA A 401 9.05 2.97 -15.36
CA ALA A 401 9.82 1.74 -15.57
C ALA A 401 10.07 1.01 -14.25
N LEU A 402 10.49 1.73 -13.21
CA LEU A 402 10.78 1.19 -11.89
C LEU A 402 9.53 0.59 -11.25
N MET A 403 8.38 1.29 -11.31
CA MET A 403 7.12 0.83 -10.77
C MET A 403 6.58 -0.40 -11.52
N THR A 404 6.68 -0.41 -12.84
CA THR A 404 6.26 -1.54 -13.69
C THR A 404 7.14 -2.77 -13.46
N VAL A 405 8.47 -2.62 -13.50
CA VAL A 405 9.41 -3.73 -13.32
C VAL A 405 9.39 -4.24 -11.88
N GLY A 406 9.35 -3.36 -10.90
CA GLY A 406 9.22 -3.72 -9.49
C GLY A 406 7.93 -4.51 -9.24
N SER A 407 6.80 -4.06 -9.78
CA SER A 407 5.52 -4.78 -9.67
C SER A 407 5.55 -6.15 -10.36
N MET A 408 6.24 -6.31 -11.48
CA MET A 408 6.46 -7.63 -12.11
C MET A 408 7.25 -8.58 -11.20
N VAL A 409 8.32 -8.09 -10.59
CA VAL A 409 9.18 -8.88 -9.70
C VAL A 409 8.41 -9.32 -8.46
N PHE A 410 7.69 -8.38 -7.81
CA PHE A 410 6.84 -8.71 -6.67
C PHE A 410 5.67 -9.62 -7.02
N ALA A 411 5.07 -9.49 -8.21
CA ALA A 411 4.03 -10.40 -8.67
C ALA A 411 4.53 -11.84 -8.79
N LYS A 412 5.75 -12.02 -9.30
CA LYS A 412 6.41 -13.33 -9.36
C LYS A 412 6.66 -13.88 -7.95
N PHE A 413 7.28 -13.11 -7.07
CA PHE A 413 7.55 -13.56 -5.70
C PHE A 413 6.26 -13.87 -4.94
N TRP A 414 5.21 -13.08 -5.14
CA TRP A 414 3.91 -13.35 -4.56
C TRP A 414 3.36 -14.71 -4.98
N ILE A 415 3.46 -15.06 -6.27
CA ILE A 415 2.93 -16.34 -6.77
C ILE A 415 3.81 -17.53 -6.41
N ASP A 416 5.12 -17.33 -6.29
CA ASP A 416 6.05 -18.37 -5.82
C ASP A 416 5.91 -18.64 -4.31
N THR A 417 5.52 -17.63 -3.53
CA THR A 417 5.34 -17.73 -2.06
C THR A 417 3.90 -18.03 -1.64
N THR A 418 2.95 -17.96 -2.57
CA THR A 418 1.56 -18.36 -2.32
C THR A 418 1.27 -19.68 -3.02
N ASN A 419 0.25 -20.40 -2.55
CA ASN A 419 -0.22 -21.65 -3.18
C ASN A 419 -0.95 -21.39 -4.52
N MET A 420 -0.52 -20.38 -5.28
CA MET A 420 -1.06 -19.96 -6.58
C MET A 420 -0.14 -20.34 -7.74
N GLY A 421 0.97 -21.01 -7.47
CA GLY A 421 1.85 -21.59 -8.48
C GLY A 421 1.16 -22.68 -9.31
N THR A 422 1.75 -22.99 -10.47
CA THR A 422 1.23 -23.95 -11.45
C THR A 422 0.93 -25.33 -10.85
N LYS A 423 1.86 -25.83 -10.05
CA LYS A 423 1.77 -27.13 -9.39
C LYS A 423 0.65 -27.17 -8.35
N ASP A 424 0.49 -26.11 -7.57
CA ASP A 424 -0.51 -26.07 -6.49
C ASP A 424 -1.92 -25.87 -7.03
N VAL A 425 -2.08 -25.01 -8.05
CA VAL A 425 -3.35 -24.85 -8.77
C VAL A 425 -3.75 -26.15 -9.47
N ALA A 426 -2.80 -26.87 -10.08
CA ALA A 426 -3.08 -28.16 -10.70
C ALA A 426 -3.59 -29.19 -9.67
N LYS A 427 -2.91 -29.30 -8.51
CA LYS A 427 -3.35 -30.17 -7.41
C LYS A 427 -4.72 -29.75 -6.87
N GLN A 428 -5.00 -28.46 -6.76
CA GLN A 428 -6.29 -27.96 -6.28
C GLN A 428 -7.43 -28.33 -7.24
N ILE A 429 -7.25 -28.13 -8.54
CA ILE A 429 -8.23 -28.51 -9.57
C ILE A 429 -8.46 -30.03 -9.53
N GLU A 430 -7.39 -30.82 -9.39
CA GLU A 430 -7.51 -32.28 -9.26
C GLU A 430 -8.32 -32.70 -8.02
N ARG A 431 -8.05 -32.09 -6.86
CA ARG A 431 -8.78 -32.35 -5.60
C ARG A 431 -10.29 -32.09 -5.74
N THR A 432 -10.68 -31.10 -6.56
CA THR A 432 -12.10 -30.82 -6.85
C THR A 432 -12.74 -31.81 -7.83
N GLY A 433 -11.99 -32.80 -8.35
CA GLY A 433 -12.49 -33.78 -9.33
C GLY A 433 -12.72 -33.21 -10.74
N MET A 434 -12.30 -31.97 -10.98
CA MET A 434 -12.41 -31.26 -12.25
C MET A 434 -11.23 -31.60 -13.17
N GLN A 435 -11.47 -31.62 -14.48
CA GLN A 435 -10.46 -31.87 -15.51
C GLN A 435 -10.69 -30.97 -16.73
N ILE A 436 -9.60 -30.62 -17.43
CA ILE A 436 -9.69 -29.90 -18.70
C ILE A 436 -10.31 -30.82 -19.75
N PRO A 437 -11.34 -30.38 -20.50
CA PRO A 437 -11.93 -31.16 -21.58
C PRO A 437 -10.87 -31.64 -22.58
N GLY A 438 -10.91 -32.92 -22.95
CA GLY A 438 -10.00 -33.50 -23.96
C GLY A 438 -8.68 -34.07 -23.42
N PHE A 439 -8.32 -33.85 -22.16
CA PHE A 439 -7.11 -34.43 -21.56
C PHE A 439 -7.44 -35.53 -20.54
N ARG A 440 -6.54 -36.53 -20.42
CA ARG A 440 -6.63 -37.57 -19.38
C ARG A 440 -6.36 -36.95 -18.00
N LYS A 441 -6.94 -37.53 -16.95
CA LYS A 441 -6.64 -37.19 -15.54
C LYS A 441 -5.19 -37.51 -15.22
N ASN A 442 -4.32 -36.54 -15.43
CA ASN A 442 -2.95 -36.60 -14.96
C ASN A 442 -2.56 -35.20 -14.49
N PRO A 443 -2.28 -35.00 -13.19
CA PRO A 443 -1.88 -33.70 -12.65
C PRO A 443 -0.66 -33.12 -13.37
N LYS A 444 0.27 -33.95 -13.87
CA LYS A 444 1.42 -33.48 -14.66
C LYS A 444 1.02 -32.86 -16.00
N VAL A 445 -0.05 -33.35 -16.61
CA VAL A 445 -0.56 -32.79 -17.89
C VAL A 445 -1.24 -31.45 -17.62
N LEU A 446 -2.02 -31.36 -16.54
CA LEU A 446 -2.65 -30.11 -16.12
C LEU A 446 -1.59 -29.06 -15.76
N GLU A 447 -0.58 -29.44 -14.98
CA GLU A 447 0.57 -28.59 -14.62
C GLU A 447 1.27 -28.04 -15.87
N LYS A 448 1.59 -28.90 -16.85
CA LYS A 448 2.27 -28.48 -18.09
C LYS A 448 1.43 -27.53 -18.94
N ILE A 449 0.10 -27.66 -18.91
CA ILE A 449 -0.79 -26.70 -19.57
C ILE A 449 -0.76 -25.37 -18.81
N LEU A 450 -0.93 -25.39 -17.49
CA LEU A 450 -0.93 -24.20 -16.64
C LEU A 450 0.41 -23.46 -16.66
N GLU A 451 1.53 -24.16 -16.86
CA GLU A 451 2.87 -23.59 -17.00
C GLU A 451 3.01 -22.64 -18.20
N ASN A 452 2.23 -22.85 -19.26
CA ASN A 452 2.20 -21.93 -20.40
C ASN A 452 1.30 -20.69 -20.16
N TYR A 453 0.43 -20.72 -19.14
CA TYR A 453 -0.53 -19.64 -18.88
C TYR A 453 -0.18 -18.81 -17.65
N ILE A 454 0.12 -19.45 -16.51
CA ILE A 454 0.27 -18.76 -15.23
C ILE A 454 1.48 -17.82 -15.24
N PRO A 455 2.72 -18.23 -15.58
CA PRO A 455 3.86 -17.31 -15.54
C PRO A 455 3.70 -16.10 -16.48
N PRO A 456 3.29 -16.24 -17.76
CA PRO A 456 3.03 -15.07 -18.62
C PRO A 456 1.94 -14.16 -18.05
N VAL A 457 0.84 -14.72 -17.53
CA VAL A 457 -0.23 -13.95 -16.89
C VAL A 457 0.26 -13.24 -15.63
N THR A 458 1.14 -13.87 -14.84
CA THR A 458 1.77 -13.26 -13.67
C THR A 458 2.55 -12.02 -14.05
N TYR A 459 3.51 -12.13 -14.97
CA TYR A 459 4.33 -10.99 -15.39
C TYR A 459 3.48 -9.91 -16.06
N PHE A 460 2.55 -10.31 -16.93
CA PHE A 460 1.61 -9.37 -17.55
C PHE A 460 0.78 -8.64 -16.50
N SER A 461 0.22 -9.35 -15.52
CA SER A 461 -0.59 -8.75 -14.46
C SER A 461 0.23 -7.77 -13.60
N GLY A 462 1.45 -8.15 -13.19
CA GLY A 462 2.33 -7.27 -12.43
C GLY A 462 2.72 -6.01 -13.22
N ALA A 463 3.05 -6.17 -14.50
CA ALA A 463 3.37 -5.04 -15.39
C ALA A 463 2.16 -4.13 -15.60
N PHE A 464 1.01 -4.72 -15.90
CA PHE A 464 -0.21 -3.97 -16.20
C PHE A 464 -0.70 -3.16 -14.99
N VAL A 465 -0.73 -3.76 -13.80
CA VAL A 465 -1.14 -3.04 -12.58
C VAL A 465 -0.09 -1.99 -12.19
N GLY A 466 1.21 -2.28 -12.34
CA GLY A 466 2.27 -1.30 -12.10
C GLY A 466 2.22 -0.09 -13.05
N LEU A 467 1.90 -0.34 -14.33
CA LEU A 467 1.71 0.71 -15.34
C LEU A 467 0.46 1.53 -15.05
N LEU A 468 -0.66 0.89 -14.67
CA LEU A 468 -1.87 1.60 -14.27
C LEU A 468 -1.65 2.46 -13.02
N ALA A 469 -0.89 1.96 -12.03
CA ALA A 469 -0.54 2.68 -10.82
C ALA A 469 0.31 3.92 -11.13
N ALA A 470 1.40 3.74 -11.88
CA ALA A 470 2.26 4.85 -12.29
C ALA A 470 1.51 5.86 -13.19
N GLY A 471 0.67 5.37 -14.11
CA GLY A 471 -0.17 6.22 -14.95
C GLY A 471 -1.18 7.04 -14.15
N ALA A 472 -1.79 6.46 -13.11
CA ALA A 472 -2.68 7.17 -12.21
C ALA A 472 -1.94 8.24 -11.39
N ASP A 473 -0.72 7.95 -10.93
CA ASP A 473 0.12 8.94 -10.23
C ASP A 473 0.45 10.12 -11.15
N LEU A 474 0.81 9.87 -12.41
CA LEU A 474 1.10 10.92 -13.40
C LEU A 474 -0.08 11.83 -13.71
N LEU A 475 -1.30 11.31 -13.70
CA LEU A 475 -2.50 12.12 -13.93
C LEU A 475 -2.92 12.90 -12.67
N GLY A 476 -2.51 12.44 -11.49
CA GLY A 476 -2.90 13.01 -10.20
C GLY A 476 -4.36 12.73 -9.84
N THR A 477 -4.66 12.71 -8.54
CA THR A 477 -5.99 12.39 -8.02
C THR A 477 -6.41 13.33 -6.91
N VAL A 478 -7.70 13.37 -6.61
CA VAL A 478 -8.27 14.32 -5.63
C VAL A 478 -7.94 13.92 -4.19
N GLY A 479 -7.57 14.91 -3.37
CA GLY A 479 -7.60 14.82 -1.91
C GLY A 479 -6.35 14.28 -1.26
N ASN A 480 -5.16 14.57 -1.80
CA ASN A 480 -3.89 13.94 -1.39
C ASN A 480 -3.94 12.40 -1.43
N ALA A 481 -4.98 11.80 -2.03
CA ALA A 481 -4.95 10.40 -2.41
C ALA A 481 -3.99 10.29 -3.59
N THR A 482 -3.02 9.39 -3.53
CA THR A 482 -2.20 9.05 -4.69
C THR A 482 -3.01 8.25 -5.71
N GLY A 483 -2.60 8.32 -6.98
CA GLY A 483 -3.23 7.56 -8.05
C GLY A 483 -3.11 6.05 -7.82
N THR A 484 -1.94 5.62 -7.33
CA THR A 484 -1.71 4.27 -6.81
C THR A 484 -2.69 3.95 -5.68
N GLY A 485 -2.86 4.82 -4.68
CA GLY A 485 -3.82 4.64 -3.60
C GLY A 485 -5.26 4.42 -4.11
N LEU A 486 -5.72 5.24 -5.07
CA LEU A 486 -7.05 5.11 -5.67
C LEU A 486 -7.22 3.76 -6.38
N LEU A 487 -6.24 3.33 -7.16
CA LEU A 487 -6.25 2.02 -7.82
C LEU A 487 -6.41 0.89 -6.79
N LEU A 488 -5.62 0.94 -5.72
CA LEU A 488 -5.65 -0.07 -4.66
C LEU A 488 -7.03 -0.11 -4.00
N ALA A 489 -7.58 1.05 -3.63
CA ALA A 489 -8.88 1.14 -2.97
C ALA A 489 -10.01 0.55 -3.82
N VAL A 490 -10.06 0.88 -5.11
CA VAL A 490 -11.08 0.34 -6.04
C VAL A 490 -11.00 -1.18 -6.10
N GLY A 491 -9.80 -1.73 -6.33
CA GLY A 491 -9.64 -3.17 -6.43
C GLY A 491 -9.89 -3.90 -5.11
N ILE A 492 -9.55 -3.28 -3.97
CA ILE A 492 -9.86 -3.82 -2.64
C ILE A 492 -11.38 -3.83 -2.40
N ILE A 493 -12.08 -2.73 -2.68
CA ILE A 493 -13.53 -2.63 -2.49
C ILE A 493 -14.26 -3.66 -3.35
N LEU A 494 -13.88 -3.82 -4.62
CA LEU A 494 -14.46 -4.84 -5.50
C LEU A 494 -14.22 -6.25 -4.97
N ARG A 495 -13.02 -6.54 -4.43
CA ARG A 495 -12.70 -7.84 -3.81
C ARG A 495 -13.50 -8.10 -2.55
N THR A 496 -13.58 -7.12 -1.66
CA THR A 496 -14.37 -7.20 -0.43
C THR A 496 -15.85 -7.38 -0.75
N TYR A 497 -16.37 -6.70 -1.77
CA TYR A 497 -17.74 -6.89 -2.25
C TYR A 497 -17.98 -8.32 -2.74
N GLU A 498 -17.09 -8.89 -3.56
CA GLU A 498 -17.19 -10.29 -3.98
C GLU A 498 -17.09 -11.28 -2.81
N GLN A 499 -16.29 -10.97 -1.78
CA GLN A 499 -16.19 -11.79 -0.57
C GLN A 499 -17.49 -11.74 0.23
N ILE A 500 -18.06 -10.55 0.44
CA ILE A 500 -19.36 -10.36 1.09
C ILE A 500 -20.44 -11.18 0.37
N GLN A 501 -20.51 -11.09 -0.96
CA GLN A 501 -21.48 -11.85 -1.76
C GLN A 501 -21.32 -13.36 -1.58
N LYS A 502 -20.07 -13.86 -1.57
CA LYS A 502 -19.80 -15.28 -1.36
C LYS A 502 -20.21 -15.73 0.04
N GLU A 503 -19.91 -14.96 1.06
CA GLU A 503 -20.31 -15.28 2.44
C GLU A 503 -21.82 -15.30 2.61
N GLN A 504 -22.51 -14.28 2.09
CA GLN A 504 -23.97 -14.23 2.12
C GLN A 504 -24.60 -15.42 1.37
N ALA A 505 -24.06 -15.79 0.21
CA ALA A 505 -24.54 -16.95 -0.55
C ALA A 505 -24.33 -18.28 0.21
N MET A 506 -23.20 -18.43 0.91
CA MET A 506 -22.93 -19.61 1.74
C MET A 506 -23.88 -19.73 2.93
N GLU A 507 -24.33 -18.62 3.51
CA GLU A 507 -25.31 -18.62 4.59
C GLU A 507 -26.74 -18.87 4.11
N MET A 508 -27.13 -18.33 2.95
CA MET A 508 -28.49 -18.50 2.41
C MET A 508 -28.77 -19.91 1.89
N HIS A 509 -27.74 -20.65 1.45
CA HIS A 509 -27.90 -21.99 0.90
C HIS A 509 -26.97 -23.02 1.56
N PRO A 510 -27.45 -23.75 2.59
CA PRO A 510 -26.65 -24.76 3.31
C PRO A 510 -26.12 -25.88 2.40
N MET A 511 -26.83 -26.19 1.30
CA MET A 511 -26.39 -27.18 0.30
C MET A 511 -25.14 -26.73 -0.48
N ILE A 512 -24.94 -25.42 -0.66
CA ILE A 512 -23.73 -24.87 -1.29
C ILE A 512 -22.51 -25.04 -0.36
N ARG A 513 -22.73 -25.05 0.96
CA ARG A 513 -21.69 -25.23 1.98
C ARG A 513 -20.96 -26.59 1.88
N GLN A 514 -21.70 -27.67 1.59
CA GLN A 514 -21.12 -29.00 1.38
C GLN A 514 -20.31 -29.09 0.07
N PHE A 515 -20.65 -28.28 -0.93
CA PHE A 515 -19.97 -28.29 -2.23
C PHE A 515 -18.62 -27.56 -2.21
N PHE A 516 -18.46 -26.55 -1.36
CA PHE A 516 -17.22 -25.76 -1.22
C PHE A 516 -16.25 -26.28 -0.14
N GLY A 517 -16.56 -27.41 0.51
CA GLY A 517 -15.62 -28.09 1.42
C GLY A 517 -15.32 -27.31 2.70
N ALA A 518 -16.29 -26.59 3.26
CA ALA A 518 -16.17 -25.96 4.57
C ALA A 518 -16.50 -26.95 5.69
N GLU A 519 -15.67 -27.98 5.83
CA GLU A 519 -15.43 -28.74 7.07
C GLU A 519 -13.92 -28.86 7.31
#